data_AF-A0A0H2R6G2-F1
#
_entry.id   AF-A0A0H2R6G2-F1
#
_cell.length_a   1.000
_cell.length_b   1.000
_cell.length_c   1.000
_cell.angle_alpha   90.00
_cell.angle_beta   90.00
_cell.angle_gamma   90.00
#
_symmetry.space_group_name_H-M   'P 1'
#
loop_
_entity.id
_entity.type
_entity.pdbx_description
1 polymer ?
#
loop_
_entity_poly.entity_id
_entity_poly.type
_entity_poly.pdbx_seq_one_letter_code
_entity_poly.pdbx_strand_id
1 'polypeptide(L)'
;MTDSSGDPEEIASSIIVLQYSCLAAIVLYFYDFLLTFSQEVTVIWGRKMSKNMALLLLNRYLTLFAYIPTSTLLFDQPGQFGIELVSLQYVYIEDFINNAPKGCPSFIYFPGVLSATGQAIVVYFSAVRTLAIYERSFRVTCVVVPLAVATVAVSAWSLTQLDSSFSVGEGLEAIHACFPLLQSSDPFIVSWSCNMVYDILIFGLVVTKTYRMRMAFRRLDVHGGSRLVNKLMRHGAF
;
A
#
# COMPACT_ATOMS: atom_id res chain seq x y z
N MET A 1 15.40 -16.44 -32.16
CA MET A 1 14.92 -15.45 -31.17
C MET A 1 13.42 -15.56 -31.20
N THR A 2 12.92 -16.60 -30.55
CA THR A 2 11.57 -17.13 -30.70
C THR A 2 11.14 -17.62 -29.32
N ASP A 3 9.88 -17.34 -28.99
CA ASP A 3 9.06 -17.90 -27.91
C ASP A 3 9.27 -17.34 -26.50
N SER A 4 8.80 -16.10 -26.34
CA SER A 4 8.32 -15.51 -25.07
C SER A 4 6.80 -15.68 -24.93
N SER A 5 6.21 -16.73 -25.52
CA SER A 5 4.87 -17.16 -25.15
C SER A 5 5.03 -18.06 -23.92
N GLY A 6 4.92 -17.47 -22.72
CA GLY A 6 4.84 -18.27 -21.50
C GLY A 6 3.71 -19.30 -21.66
N ASP A 7 4.00 -20.55 -21.34
CA ASP A 7 3.01 -21.62 -21.45
C ASP A 7 1.76 -21.21 -20.66
N PRO A 8 0.55 -21.36 -21.23
CA PRO A 8 -0.68 -20.89 -20.59
C PRO A 8 -0.90 -21.50 -19.19
N GLU A 9 -0.36 -22.70 -18.96
CA GLU A 9 -0.37 -23.37 -17.65
C GLU A 9 0.50 -22.64 -16.59
N GLU A 10 1.66 -22.11 -16.98
CA GLU A 10 2.56 -21.39 -16.06
C GLU A 10 1.91 -20.06 -15.62
N ILE A 11 1.29 -19.35 -16.57
CA ILE A 11 0.58 -18.10 -16.31
C ILE A 11 -0.62 -18.35 -15.38
N ALA A 12 -1.41 -19.40 -15.63
CA ALA A 12 -2.54 -19.76 -14.78
C ALA A 12 -2.10 -20.07 -13.35
N SER A 13 -1.02 -20.82 -13.18
CA SER A 13 -0.48 -21.13 -11.84
C SER A 13 -0.04 -19.88 -11.07
N SER A 14 0.60 -18.93 -11.77
CA SER A 14 1.07 -17.68 -11.19
C SER A 14 -0.08 -16.78 -10.71
N ILE A 15 -1.18 -16.74 -11.48
CA ILE A 15 -2.38 -15.99 -11.12
C ILE A 15 -3.03 -16.58 -9.86
N ILE A 16 -3.15 -17.91 -9.78
CA ILE A 16 -3.75 -18.59 -8.63
C ILE A 16 -2.94 -18.31 -7.35
N VAL A 17 -1.61 -18.41 -7.42
CA VAL A 17 -0.72 -18.11 -6.28
C VAL A 17 -0.89 -16.66 -5.82
N LEU A 18 -0.99 -15.71 -6.77
CA LEU A 18 -1.22 -14.30 -6.46
C LEU A 18 -2.58 -14.09 -5.78
N GLN A 19 -3.65 -14.71 -6.28
CA GLN A 19 -5.00 -14.60 -5.70
C GLN A 19 -5.04 -15.07 -4.25
N TYR A 20 -4.48 -16.24 -3.95
CA TYR A 20 -4.42 -16.75 -2.58
C TYR A 20 -3.52 -15.92 -1.67
N SER A 21 -2.39 -15.41 -2.19
CA SER A 21 -1.49 -14.54 -1.43
C SER A 21 -2.14 -13.21 -1.07
N CYS A 22 -2.84 -12.59 -2.02
CA CYS A 22 -3.61 -11.37 -1.78
C CYS A 22 -4.76 -11.61 -0.79
N LEU A 23 -5.49 -12.72 -0.90
CA LEU A 23 -6.54 -13.06 0.07
C LEU A 23 -5.96 -13.22 1.48
N ALA A 24 -4.84 -13.93 1.63
CA ALA A 24 -4.18 -14.10 2.92
C ALA A 24 -3.76 -12.74 3.52
N ALA A 25 -3.20 -11.84 2.70
CA ALA A 25 -2.85 -10.49 3.13
C ALA A 25 -4.07 -9.67 3.56
N ILE A 26 -5.18 -9.76 2.83
CA ILE A 26 -6.45 -9.09 3.17
C ILE A 26 -6.98 -9.63 4.50
N VAL A 27 -7.05 -10.95 4.68
CA VAL A 27 -7.52 -11.56 5.93
C VAL A 27 -6.66 -11.12 7.12
N LEU A 28 -5.33 -11.12 6.97
CA LEU A 28 -4.40 -10.64 8.00
C LEU A 28 -4.67 -9.16 8.34
N TYR A 29 -4.90 -8.32 7.34
CA TYR A 29 -5.24 -6.91 7.53
C TYR A 29 -6.55 -6.73 8.32
N PHE A 30 -7.61 -7.46 7.96
CA PHE A 30 -8.88 -7.43 8.70
C PHE A 30 -8.72 -7.94 10.14
N TYR A 31 -7.91 -8.97 10.35
CA TYR A 31 -7.61 -9.49 11.68
C TYR A 31 -6.93 -8.43 12.57
N ASP A 32 -5.87 -7.79 12.07
CA ASP A 32 -5.19 -6.71 12.79
C ASP A 32 -6.11 -5.50 13.06
N PHE A 33 -6.98 -5.17 12.09
CA PHE A 33 -7.97 -4.13 12.23
C PHE A 33 -8.93 -4.40 13.39
N LEU A 34 -9.46 -5.62 13.50
CA LEU A 34 -10.40 -6.00 14.55
C LEU A 34 -9.74 -5.98 15.93
N LEU A 35 -8.50 -6.47 16.04
CA LEU A 35 -7.75 -6.45 17.30
C LEU A 35 -7.53 -5.02 17.82
N THR A 36 -7.18 -4.10 16.93
CA THR A 36 -6.84 -2.72 17.31
C THR A 36 -8.07 -1.81 17.41
N PHE A 37 -9.25 -2.25 16.97
CA PHE A 37 -10.49 -1.47 17.00
C PHE A 37 -10.93 -1.12 18.44
N SER A 38 -10.82 -2.05 19.39
CA SER A 38 -11.21 -1.79 20.80
C SER A 38 -10.37 -0.66 21.42
N GLN A 39 -9.07 -0.65 21.14
CA GLN A 39 -8.15 0.40 21.60
C GLN A 39 -8.43 1.73 20.89
N GLU A 40 -8.79 1.68 19.60
CA GLU A 40 -9.14 2.86 18.83
C GLU A 40 -10.40 3.56 19.37
N VAL A 41 -11.47 2.83 19.65
CA VAL A 41 -12.70 3.43 20.18
C VAL A 41 -12.45 4.09 21.54
N THR A 42 -11.66 3.46 22.41
CA THR A 42 -11.37 4.00 23.75
C THR A 42 -10.45 5.22 23.72
N VAL A 43 -9.44 5.26 22.85
CA VAL A 43 -8.42 6.33 22.83
C VAL A 43 -8.79 7.47 21.89
N ILE A 44 -9.40 7.16 20.75
CA ILE A 44 -9.59 8.10 19.65
C ILE A 44 -10.95 8.78 19.71
N TRP A 45 -12.02 8.01 19.92
CA TRP A 45 -13.40 8.52 19.76
C TRP A 45 -13.83 9.45 20.90
N GLY A 46 -13.08 9.46 22.02
CA GLY A 46 -13.30 10.38 23.14
C GLY A 46 -12.45 11.68 23.11
N ARG A 47 -11.59 11.88 22.10
CA ARG A 47 -10.66 13.02 22.04
C ARG A 47 -11.05 14.03 20.95
N LYS A 48 -10.60 15.29 21.11
CA LYS A 48 -10.74 16.32 20.07
C LYS A 48 -9.93 15.92 18.83
N MET A 49 -10.59 15.87 17.68
CA MET A 49 -9.99 15.44 16.41
C MET A 49 -8.91 16.42 15.95
N SER A 50 -7.64 16.00 16.02
CA SER A 50 -6.53 16.71 15.38
C SER A 50 -6.47 16.36 13.89
N LYS A 51 -5.96 17.27 13.04
CA LYS A 51 -5.79 17.03 11.59
C LYS A 51 -5.03 15.73 11.29
N ASN A 52 -3.96 15.48 12.06
CA ASN A 52 -3.16 14.26 11.94
C ASN A 52 -3.95 13.01 12.34
N MET A 53 -4.88 13.12 13.28
CA MET A 53 -5.72 12.02 13.73
C MET A 53 -6.81 11.69 12.71
N ALA A 54 -7.41 12.73 12.12
CA ALA A 54 -8.37 12.58 11.03
C ALA A 54 -7.74 11.93 9.80
N LEU A 55 -6.53 12.34 9.41
CA LEU A 55 -5.79 11.72 8.30
C LEU A 55 -5.49 10.23 8.56
N LEU A 56 -5.14 9.88 9.80
CA LEU A 56 -4.86 8.49 10.18
C LEU A 56 -6.13 7.63 10.10
N LEU A 57 -7.24 8.13 10.64
CA LEU A 57 -8.54 7.45 10.55
C LEU A 57 -8.99 7.32 9.10
N LEU A 58 -8.89 8.40 8.32
CA LEU A 58 -9.25 8.38 6.91
C LEU A 58 -8.46 7.30 6.17
N ASN A 59 -7.13 7.25 6.33
CA ASN A 59 -6.31 6.22 5.70
C ASN A 59 -6.75 4.80 6.08
N ARG A 60 -6.97 4.58 7.38
CA ARG A 60 -7.30 3.26 7.93
C ARG A 60 -8.65 2.75 7.42
N TYR A 61 -9.68 3.59 7.48
CA TYR A 61 -11.03 3.23 7.02
C TYR A 61 -11.13 3.22 5.49
N LEU A 62 -10.45 4.13 4.78
CA LEU A 62 -10.37 4.10 3.32
C LEU A 62 -9.77 2.78 2.83
N THR A 63 -8.68 2.34 3.45
CA THR A 63 -8.01 1.08 3.12
C THR A 63 -8.91 -0.14 3.41
N LEU A 64 -9.64 -0.12 4.53
CA LEU A 64 -10.63 -1.16 4.86
C LEU A 64 -11.72 -1.28 3.78
N PHE A 65 -12.34 -0.15 3.44
CA PHE A 65 -13.41 -0.13 2.44
C PHE A 65 -12.90 -0.45 1.04
N ALA A 66 -11.65 -0.13 0.73
CA ALA A 66 -11.07 -0.37 -0.57
C ALA A 66 -10.63 -1.83 -0.77
N TYR A 67 -10.28 -2.56 0.29
CA TYR A 67 -10.00 -4.00 0.16
C TYR A 67 -11.24 -4.85 -0.13
N ILE A 68 -12.45 -4.37 0.18
CA ILE A 68 -13.71 -5.07 -0.13
C ILE A 68 -13.94 -5.21 -1.65
N PRO A 69 -13.98 -4.14 -2.47
CA PRO A 69 -14.11 -4.28 -3.92
C PRO A 69 -12.87 -4.94 -4.53
N THR A 70 -11.69 -4.75 -3.95
CA THR A 70 -10.46 -5.42 -4.43
C THR A 70 -10.57 -6.93 -4.28
N SER A 71 -11.11 -7.45 -3.16
CA SER A 71 -11.30 -8.88 -2.98
C SER A 71 -12.38 -9.45 -3.88
N THR A 72 -13.50 -8.73 -4.10
CA THR A 72 -14.53 -9.20 -5.03
C THR A 72 -13.96 -9.31 -6.44
N LEU A 73 -13.17 -8.35 -6.90
CA LEU A 73 -12.63 -8.36 -8.27
C LEU A 73 -11.45 -9.29 -8.50
N LEU A 74 -10.77 -9.69 -7.43
CA LEU A 74 -9.73 -10.71 -7.48
C LEU A 74 -10.29 -12.10 -7.79
N PHE A 75 -11.52 -12.39 -7.34
CA PHE A 75 -12.17 -13.70 -7.47
C PHE A 75 -13.36 -13.72 -8.44
N ASP A 76 -14.05 -12.59 -8.60
CA ASP A 76 -15.20 -12.40 -9.47
C ASP A 76 -14.81 -11.39 -10.56
N GLN A 77 -14.18 -11.89 -11.62
CA GLN A 77 -13.89 -11.07 -12.79
C GLN A 77 -15.21 -10.75 -13.50
N PRO A 78 -15.59 -9.47 -13.66
CA PRO A 78 -16.74 -9.12 -14.49
C PRO A 78 -16.40 -9.60 -15.90
N GLY A 79 -17.06 -10.67 -16.34
CA GLY A 79 -16.75 -11.31 -17.63
C GLY A 79 -16.60 -12.83 -17.59
N GLN A 80 -16.42 -13.46 -16.43
CA GLN A 80 -16.57 -14.92 -16.32
C GLN A 80 -18.05 -15.26 -16.05
N PHE A 81 -18.90 -15.02 -17.05
CA PHE A 81 -20.19 -15.68 -17.09
C PHE A 81 -19.92 -17.16 -17.40
N GLY A 82 -20.44 -18.04 -16.55
CA GLY A 82 -20.06 -19.44 -16.47
C GLY A 82 -20.01 -20.17 -17.81
N ILE A 83 -19.00 -21.03 -17.96
CA ILE A 83 -19.09 -22.16 -18.89
C ILE A 83 -20.09 -23.14 -18.26
N GLU A 84 -21.39 -22.86 -18.37
CA GLU A 84 -22.34 -23.96 -18.37
C GLU A 84 -22.10 -24.72 -19.67
N LEU A 85 -21.70 -25.99 -19.54
CA LEU A 85 -21.65 -26.96 -20.63
C LEU A 85 -23.08 -27.21 -21.13
N VAL A 86 -23.64 -26.24 -21.86
CA VAL A 86 -24.84 -26.47 -22.66
C VAL A 86 -24.37 -26.85 -24.05
N SER A 87 -24.32 -28.15 -24.27
CA SER A 87 -24.44 -28.71 -25.61
C SER A 87 -25.70 -28.12 -26.25
N LEU A 88 -25.53 -27.27 -27.27
CA LEU A 88 -26.38 -27.04 -28.46
C LEU A 88 -26.40 -25.55 -28.89
N GLN A 89 -25.94 -25.31 -30.13
CA GLN A 89 -26.35 -24.23 -31.05
C GLN A 89 -25.69 -22.82 -30.96
N TYR A 90 -24.52 -22.69 -31.60
CA TYR A 90 -23.85 -21.61 -32.37
C TYR A 90 -24.48 -20.22 -32.68
N VAL A 91 -25.55 -19.72 -32.03
CA VAL A 91 -26.27 -18.50 -32.51
C VAL A 91 -26.18 -17.26 -31.58
N TYR A 92 -25.53 -17.32 -30.43
CA TYR A 92 -25.55 -16.20 -29.44
C TYR A 92 -24.20 -15.54 -29.10
N ILE A 93 -23.13 -15.82 -29.84
CA ILE A 93 -21.76 -15.42 -29.41
C ILE A 93 -21.43 -13.95 -29.74
N GLU A 94 -22.07 -13.33 -30.74
CA GLU A 94 -21.72 -11.96 -31.14
C GLU A 94 -22.19 -10.87 -30.15
N ASP A 95 -23.23 -11.09 -29.35
CA ASP A 95 -23.69 -10.10 -28.36
C ASP A 95 -22.91 -10.16 -27.04
N PHE A 96 -22.21 -11.27 -26.74
CA PHE A 96 -21.39 -11.40 -25.53
C PHE A 96 -20.02 -10.72 -25.68
N ILE A 97 -19.39 -10.79 -26.86
CA ILE A 97 -18.10 -10.15 -27.15
C ILE A 97 -18.24 -8.61 -27.20
N ASN A 98 -19.35 -8.10 -27.76
CA ASN A 98 -19.60 -6.65 -27.86
C ASN A 98 -20.05 -5.98 -26.54
N ASN A 99 -20.41 -6.79 -25.54
CA ASN A 99 -20.71 -6.35 -24.17
C ASN A 99 -19.59 -6.72 -23.19
N ALA A 100 -18.34 -6.79 -23.66
CA ALA A 100 -17.18 -6.79 -22.79
C ALA A 100 -17.31 -5.62 -21.77
N PRO A 101 -17.06 -5.86 -20.47
CA PRO A 101 -17.43 -4.93 -19.44
C PRO A 101 -16.67 -3.62 -19.57
N LYS A 102 -17.41 -2.55 -19.88
CA LYS A 102 -16.95 -1.16 -19.91
C LYS A 102 -16.36 -0.66 -18.57
N GLY A 103 -16.37 -1.50 -17.52
CA GLY A 103 -15.83 -1.21 -16.19
C GLY A 103 -14.44 -1.78 -15.87
N CYS A 104 -13.90 -2.71 -16.68
CA CYS A 104 -12.57 -3.30 -16.44
C CYS A 104 -11.41 -2.28 -16.43
N PRO A 105 -11.28 -1.34 -17.41
CA PRO A 105 -10.11 -0.46 -17.46
C PRO A 105 -10.02 0.49 -16.27
N SER A 106 -11.15 1.01 -15.78
CA SER A 106 -11.16 1.93 -14.62
C SER A 106 -10.86 1.23 -13.31
N PHE A 107 -11.23 -0.05 -13.18
CA PHE A 107 -11.06 -0.78 -11.93
C PHE A 107 -9.62 -1.25 -11.70
N ILE A 108 -8.85 -1.48 -12.76
CA ILE A 108 -7.43 -1.86 -12.66
C ILE A 108 -6.58 -0.77 -11.97
N TYR A 109 -6.92 0.50 -12.16
CA TYR A 109 -6.23 1.60 -11.50
C TYR A 109 -6.55 1.70 -10.01
N PHE A 110 -7.66 1.11 -9.55
CA PHE A 110 -8.15 1.30 -8.18
C PHE A 110 -7.17 0.80 -7.10
N PRO A 111 -6.64 -0.44 -7.13
CA PRO A 111 -5.65 -0.89 -6.17
C PRO A 111 -4.35 -0.07 -6.22
N GLY A 112 -3.93 0.34 -7.42
CA GLY A 112 -2.74 1.17 -7.62
C GLY A 112 -2.89 2.56 -6.99
N VAL A 113 -4.02 3.24 -7.23
CA VAL A 113 -4.34 4.54 -6.64
C VAL A 113 -4.46 4.44 -5.12
N LEU A 114 -5.07 3.37 -4.60
CA LEU A 114 -5.15 3.12 -3.16
C LEU A 114 -3.76 3.00 -2.54
N SER A 115 -2.90 2.19 -3.16
CA SER A 115 -1.52 1.99 -2.70
C SER A 115 -0.73 3.30 -2.72
N ALA A 116 -0.79 4.06 -3.81
CA ALA A 116 -0.13 5.36 -3.92
C ALA A 116 -0.64 6.37 -2.89
N THR A 117 -1.95 6.36 -2.60
CA THR A 117 -2.56 7.23 -1.58
C THR A 117 -2.08 6.85 -0.18
N GLY A 118 -2.12 5.56 0.16
CA GLY A 118 -1.65 5.07 1.46
C GLY A 118 -0.17 5.36 1.66
N GLN A 119 0.63 5.20 0.61
CA GLN A 119 2.05 5.53 0.64
C GLN A 119 2.29 7.03 0.87
N ALA A 120 1.57 7.92 0.19
CA ALA A 120 1.70 9.37 0.40
C ALA A 120 1.41 9.76 1.86
N ILE A 121 0.45 9.09 2.49
CA ILE A 121 0.11 9.30 3.90
C ILE A 121 1.24 8.82 4.82
N VAL A 122 1.82 7.65 4.56
CA VAL A 122 2.97 7.12 5.30
C VAL A 122 4.20 8.04 5.16
N VAL A 123 4.49 8.49 3.95
CA VAL A 123 5.58 9.46 3.65
C VAL A 123 5.35 10.77 4.40
N TYR A 124 4.13 11.30 4.41
CA TYR A 124 3.78 12.50 5.17
C TYR A 124 4.03 12.33 6.67
N PHE A 125 3.52 11.25 7.28
CA PHE A 125 3.66 11.03 8.72
C PHE A 125 5.11 10.81 9.13
N SER A 126 5.86 10.03 8.35
CA SER A 126 7.28 9.78 8.59
C SER A 126 8.11 11.07 8.49
N ALA A 127 7.82 11.92 7.50
CA ALA A 127 8.46 13.23 7.37
C ALA A 127 8.15 14.14 8.56
N VAL A 128 6.87 14.34 8.92
CA VAL A 128 6.47 15.20 10.04
C VAL A 128 7.11 14.74 11.36
N ARG A 129 7.10 13.42 11.63
CA ARG A 129 7.74 12.85 12.83
C ARG A 129 9.24 13.13 12.86
N THR A 130 9.92 12.94 11.73
CA THR A 130 11.37 13.19 11.62
C THR A 130 11.70 14.67 11.81
N LEU A 131 10.90 15.56 11.22
CA LEU A 131 11.07 17.01 11.36
C LEU A 131 10.85 17.48 12.81
N ALA A 132 9.90 16.88 13.53
CA ALA A 132 9.69 17.16 14.95
C ALA A 132 10.87 16.69 15.82
N ILE A 133 11.39 15.49 15.58
CA ILE A 133 12.54 14.91 16.31
C ILE A 133 13.83 15.71 16.09
N TYR A 134 14.00 16.28 14.90
CA TYR A 134 15.18 17.06 14.53
C TYR A 134 15.01 18.57 14.73
N GLU A 135 14.00 19.00 15.50
CA GLU A 135 13.74 20.42 15.83
C GLU A 135 13.75 21.32 14.59
N ARG A 136 13.21 20.81 13.46
CA ARG A 136 13.15 21.52 12.17
C ARG A 136 14.53 21.96 11.63
N SER A 137 15.59 21.19 11.89
CA SER A 137 16.91 21.49 11.32
C SER A 137 16.85 21.58 9.78
N PHE A 138 17.38 22.68 9.23
CA PHE A 138 17.28 22.96 7.80
C PHE A 138 17.93 21.87 6.95
N ARG A 139 19.08 21.32 7.40
CA ARG A 139 19.82 20.26 6.70
C ARG A 139 18.99 19.00 6.49
N VAL A 140 18.29 18.54 7.53
CA VAL A 140 17.45 17.32 7.44
C VAL A 140 16.21 17.60 6.58
N THR A 141 15.63 18.79 6.71
CA THR A 141 14.47 19.20 5.92
C THR A 141 14.77 19.21 4.42
N CYS A 142 15.93 19.77 4.03
CA CYS A 142 16.38 19.81 2.64
C CYS A 142 16.63 18.43 2.03
N VAL A 143 16.84 17.38 2.83
CA VAL A 143 17.02 16.01 2.32
C VAL A 143 15.69 15.26 2.32
N VAL A 144 14.95 15.31 3.42
CA VAL A 144 13.73 14.53 3.62
C VAL A 144 12.59 14.99 2.70
N VAL A 145 12.39 16.31 2.54
CA VAL A 145 11.25 16.83 1.78
C VAL A 145 11.38 16.53 0.28
N PRO A 146 12.52 16.80 -0.40
CA PRO A 146 12.65 16.46 -1.82
C PRO A 146 12.55 14.96 -2.08
N LEU A 147 13.11 14.13 -1.19
CA LEU A 147 13.03 12.68 -1.33
C LEU A 147 11.59 12.19 -1.16
N ALA A 148 10.84 12.74 -0.19
CA ALA A 148 9.41 12.47 -0.01
C ALA A 148 8.62 12.84 -1.27
N VAL A 149 8.86 14.01 -1.85
CA VAL A 149 8.20 14.44 -3.09
C VAL A 149 8.56 13.51 -4.26
N ALA A 150 9.84 13.14 -4.39
CA ALA A 150 10.30 12.23 -5.42
C ALA A 150 9.60 10.86 -5.31
N THR A 151 9.49 10.29 -4.11
CA THR A 151 8.80 9.00 -3.92
C THR A 151 7.34 9.05 -4.35
N VAL A 152 6.61 10.11 -4.00
CA VAL A 152 5.21 10.26 -4.39
C VAL A 152 5.06 10.46 -5.90
N ALA A 153 5.96 11.25 -6.51
CA ALA A 153 5.94 11.51 -7.94
C ALA A 153 6.23 10.24 -8.76
N VAL A 154 7.23 9.45 -8.36
CA VAL A 154 7.59 8.19 -9.05
C VAL A 154 6.47 7.16 -8.88
N SER A 155 5.85 7.06 -7.70
CA SER A 155 4.69 6.19 -7.51
C SER A 155 3.52 6.58 -8.40
N ALA A 156 3.20 7.87 -8.51
CA ALA A 156 2.14 8.35 -9.39
C ALA A 156 2.46 8.08 -10.88
N TRP A 157 3.72 8.25 -11.29
CA TRP A 157 4.16 7.94 -12.64
C TRP A 157 4.07 6.43 -12.95
N SER A 158 4.40 5.55 -12.01
CA SER A 158 4.30 4.09 -12.24
C SER A 158 2.87 3.64 -12.59
N LEU A 159 1.84 4.35 -12.12
CA LEU A 159 0.44 4.05 -12.43
C LEU A 159 0.08 4.33 -13.89
N THR A 160 0.79 5.23 -14.59
CA THR A 160 0.50 5.52 -16.00
C THR A 160 0.95 4.40 -16.94
N GLN A 161 1.67 3.41 -16.42
CA GLN A 161 2.28 2.30 -17.18
C GLN A 161 1.51 0.98 -16.99
N LEU A 162 0.30 1.07 -16.43
CA LEU A 162 -0.61 -0.07 -16.27
C LEU A 162 -1.41 -0.27 -17.54
N ASP A 163 -1.33 -1.47 -18.11
CA ASP A 163 -2.19 -1.88 -19.22
C ASP A 163 -3.36 -2.73 -18.72
N SER A 164 -4.50 -2.59 -19.39
CA SER A 164 -5.80 -3.05 -18.91
C SER A 164 -6.31 -4.35 -19.50
N SER A 165 -5.55 -5.01 -20.38
CA SER A 165 -6.08 -6.16 -21.12
C SER A 165 -5.02 -7.18 -21.47
N PHE A 166 -5.25 -8.42 -21.04
CA PHE A 166 -4.59 -9.61 -21.56
C PHE A 166 -5.65 -10.55 -22.13
N SER A 167 -5.51 -10.86 -23.41
CA SER A 167 -6.33 -11.85 -24.12
C SER A 167 -5.45 -13.05 -24.45
N VAL A 168 -5.82 -14.23 -23.95
CA VAL A 168 -5.17 -15.49 -24.34
C VAL A 168 -6.05 -16.20 -25.35
N GLY A 169 -5.50 -16.51 -26.53
CA GLY A 169 -6.17 -17.23 -27.61
C GLY A 169 -6.54 -16.34 -28.81
N GLU A 170 -6.55 -16.93 -30.01
CA GLU A 170 -7.09 -16.32 -31.22
C GLU A 170 -8.47 -16.94 -31.53
N GLY A 171 -9.48 -16.10 -31.79
CA GLY A 171 -10.82 -16.55 -32.18
C GLY A 171 -11.81 -16.77 -31.03
N LEU A 172 -12.69 -17.76 -31.17
CA LEU A 172 -13.84 -18.03 -30.27
C LEU A 172 -13.48 -18.50 -28.84
N GLU A 173 -12.19 -18.79 -28.57
CA GLU A 173 -11.67 -19.23 -27.27
C GLU A 173 -10.80 -18.16 -26.58
N ALA A 174 -10.98 -16.88 -26.94
CA ALA A 174 -10.26 -15.79 -26.29
C ALA A 174 -10.72 -15.64 -24.82
N ILE A 175 -9.87 -16.07 -23.88
CA ILE A 175 -10.09 -15.83 -22.45
C ILE A 175 -9.72 -14.37 -22.17
N HIS A 176 -10.73 -13.56 -21.86
CA HIS A 176 -10.56 -12.17 -21.42
C HIS A 176 -10.41 -12.14 -19.90
N ALA A 177 -9.18 -11.91 -19.43
CA ALA A 177 -8.88 -11.73 -18.02
C ALA A 177 -8.52 -10.27 -17.74
N CYS A 178 -9.14 -9.70 -16.71
CA CYS A 178 -8.90 -8.32 -16.27
C CYS A 178 -7.89 -8.37 -15.12
N PHE A 179 -6.60 -8.25 -15.43
CA PHE A 179 -5.52 -8.18 -14.46
C PHE A 179 -4.62 -6.96 -14.75
N PRO A 180 -4.02 -6.32 -13.73
CA PRO A 180 -3.01 -5.28 -13.94
C PRO A 180 -1.77 -5.93 -14.56
N LEU A 181 -1.54 -5.73 -15.86
CA LEU A 181 -0.27 -6.10 -16.47
C LEU A 181 0.67 -4.92 -16.52
N LEU A 182 1.93 -5.24 -16.21
CA LEU A 182 3.05 -4.32 -16.33
C LEU A 182 3.44 -4.27 -17.80
N GLN A 183 3.14 -3.15 -18.47
CA GLN A 183 3.63 -2.91 -19.83
C GLN A 183 5.17 -2.92 -19.86
N SER A 184 5.77 -2.38 -18.80
CA SER A 184 7.20 -2.41 -18.51
C SER A 184 7.39 -2.62 -17.01
N SER A 185 8.32 -3.48 -16.62
CA SER A 185 8.65 -3.71 -15.20
C SER A 185 9.51 -2.59 -14.61
N ASP A 186 10.23 -1.83 -15.45
CA ASP A 186 11.17 -0.79 -15.03
C ASP A 186 10.54 0.30 -14.13
N PRO A 187 9.38 0.91 -14.47
CA PRO A 187 8.80 2.01 -13.67
C PRO A 187 8.37 1.57 -12.28
N PHE A 188 7.91 0.32 -12.16
CA PHE A 188 7.52 -0.26 -10.87
C PHE A 188 8.74 -0.56 -10.02
N ILE A 189 9.76 -1.20 -10.59
CA ILE A 189 11.02 -1.47 -9.87
C ILE A 189 11.64 -0.17 -9.34
N VAL A 190 11.64 0.89 -10.15
CA VAL A 190 12.14 2.21 -9.75
C VAL A 190 11.31 2.80 -8.60
N SER A 191 9.98 2.74 -8.67
CA SER A 191 9.08 3.18 -7.60
C SER A 191 9.37 2.48 -6.27
N TRP A 192 9.38 1.15 -6.26
CA TRP A 192 9.66 0.36 -5.07
C TRP A 192 11.07 0.63 -4.50
N SER A 193 12.06 0.80 -5.38
CA SER A 193 13.42 1.11 -4.98
C SER A 193 13.52 2.49 -4.30
N CYS A 194 12.89 3.52 -4.87
CA CYS A 194 12.83 4.85 -4.27
C CYS A 194 12.19 4.83 -2.88
N ASN A 195 11.13 4.04 -2.71
CA ASN A 195 10.43 3.89 -1.43
C ASN A 195 11.30 3.22 -0.38
N MET A 196 11.98 2.14 -0.74
CA MET A 196 12.94 1.47 0.14
C MET A 196 14.07 2.40 0.58
N VAL A 197 14.62 3.20 -0.33
CA VAL A 197 15.66 4.17 -0.01
C VAL A 197 15.16 5.23 0.98
N TYR A 198 13.95 5.74 0.78
CA TYR A 198 13.34 6.70 1.70
C TYR A 198 13.13 6.11 3.09
N ASP A 199 12.57 4.90 3.19
CA ASP A 199 12.31 4.24 4.46
C ASP A 199 13.60 3.93 5.24
N ILE A 200 14.65 3.45 4.54
CA ILE A 200 15.97 3.21 5.14
C ILE A 200 16.57 4.51 5.67
N LEU A 201 16.48 5.60 4.90
CA LEU A 201 16.99 6.91 5.29
C LEU A 201 16.27 7.44 6.54
N ILE A 202 14.94 7.40 6.55
CA ILE A 202 14.14 7.85 7.69
C ILE A 202 14.44 6.99 8.91
N PHE A 203 14.46 5.67 8.76
CA PHE A 203 14.78 4.74 9.84
C PHE A 203 16.17 5.05 10.43
N GLY A 204 17.19 5.22 9.58
CA GLY A 204 18.54 5.57 10.01
C GLY A 204 18.61 6.89 10.77
N LEU A 205 17.91 7.93 10.30
CA LEU A 205 17.85 9.23 10.98
C LEU A 205 17.16 9.13 12.35
N VAL A 206 16.03 8.42 12.44
CA VAL A 206 15.28 8.24 13.68
C VAL A 206 16.10 7.44 14.70
N VAL A 207 16.70 6.32 14.28
CA VAL A 207 17.55 5.47 15.14
C VAL A 207 18.75 6.26 15.62
N THR A 208 19.46 6.98 14.74
CA THR A 208 20.65 7.74 15.11
C THR A 208 20.34 8.82 16.15
N LYS A 209 19.25 9.58 15.96
CA LYS A 209 18.87 10.62 16.93
C LYS A 209 18.41 10.03 18.24
N THR A 210 17.55 9.01 18.20
CA THR A 210 17.05 8.31 19.39
C THR A 210 18.20 7.72 20.20
N TYR A 211 19.17 7.10 19.52
CA TYR A 211 20.36 6.56 20.15
C TYR A 211 21.24 7.65 20.78
N ARG A 212 21.49 8.76 20.08
CA ARG A 212 22.26 9.90 20.61
C ARG A 212 21.58 10.52 21.84
N MET A 213 20.27 10.72 21.79
CA MET A 213 19.49 11.21 22.94
C MET A 213 19.60 10.26 24.13
N ARG A 214 19.39 8.95 23.90
CA ARG A 214 19.51 7.93 24.95
C ARG A 214 20.90 7.89 25.57
N MET A 215 21.96 8.00 24.76
CA MET A 215 23.33 8.05 25.25
C MET A 215 23.63 9.31 26.06
N ALA A 216 23.12 10.48 25.63
CA ALA A 216 23.25 11.72 26.39
C ALA A 216 22.55 11.62 27.76
N PHE A 217 21.34 11.06 27.81
CA PHE A 217 20.62 10.79 29.07
C PHE A 217 21.39 9.82 29.98
N ARG A 218 21.93 8.72 29.43
CA ARG A 218 22.73 7.77 30.24
C ARG A 218 23.99 8.41 30.82
N ARG A 219 24.68 9.29 30.10
CA ARG A 219 25.86 10.00 30.62
C ARG A 219 25.51 10.95 31.77
N LEU A 220 24.36 11.61 31.69
CA LEU A 220 23.84 12.48 32.75
C LEU A 220 23.40 11.68 33.98
N ASP A 221 22.83 10.49 33.79
CA ASP A 221 22.43 9.59 34.87
C ASP A 221 23.66 9.00 35.61
N VAL A 222 24.72 8.63 34.88
CA VAL A 222 25.98 8.13 35.46
C VAL A 222 26.72 9.18 36.31
N HIS A 223 26.64 10.47 35.96
CA HIS A 223 27.26 11.56 36.74
C HIS A 223 26.31 12.21 37.78
N GLY A 224 25.00 11.94 37.72
CA GLY A 224 23.97 12.65 38.48
C GLY A 224 22.92 11.77 39.16
N GLY A 225 23.13 10.46 39.22
CA GLY A 225 22.18 9.39 39.55
C GLY A 225 21.52 9.38 40.94
N SER A 226 21.50 10.50 41.67
CA SER A 226 20.71 10.61 42.90
C SER A 226 19.94 11.91 43.08
N ARG A 227 20.26 12.98 42.34
CA ARG A 227 19.65 14.30 42.61
C ARG A 227 18.64 14.76 41.58
N LEU A 228 18.85 14.55 40.29
CA LEU A 228 17.95 15.10 39.27
C LEU A 228 16.72 14.22 39.03
N VAL A 229 16.90 12.90 38.97
CA VAL A 229 15.79 11.92 38.84
C VAL A 229 14.89 11.96 40.07
N ASN A 230 15.46 12.04 41.29
CA ASN A 230 14.69 12.26 42.51
C ASN A 230 13.94 13.61 42.51
N LYS A 231 14.54 14.67 41.94
CA LYS A 231 13.88 15.99 41.85
C LYS A 231 12.80 16.03 40.77
N LEU A 232 12.90 15.23 39.70
CA LEU A 232 11.83 15.09 38.70
C LEU A 232 10.69 14.19 39.20
N MET A 233 10.99 13.07 39.87
CA MET A 233 9.96 12.23 40.49
C MET A 233 9.22 12.95 41.62
N ARG A 234 9.89 13.86 42.35
CA ARG A 234 9.25 14.68 43.38
C ARG A 234 8.31 15.77 42.83
N HIS A 235 8.45 16.16 41.57
CA HIS A 235 7.56 17.15 40.93
C HIS A 235 6.51 16.51 40.00
N GLY A 236 6.61 15.21 39.73
CA GLY A 236 5.68 14.48 38.84
C GLY A 236 4.58 13.68 39.54
N ALA A 237 4.50 13.72 40.87
CA ALA A 237 3.41 13.11 41.63
C ALA A 237 2.31 14.16 41.91
N PHE A 238 1.39 14.29 40.96
CA PHE A 238 0.03 14.79 41.16
C PHE A 238 -0.92 13.89 40.37
#